data_AF-A0A034VYS9-F1
#
_entry.id   AF-A0A034VYS9-F1
#
_cell.length_a   1.000
_cell.length_b   1.000
_cell.length_c   1.000
_cell.angle_alpha   90.00
_cell.angle_beta   90.00
_cell.angle_gamma   90.00
#
_symmetry.space_group_name_H-M   'P 1'
#
loop_
_entity.id
_entity.type
_entity.pdbx_description
1 polymer ?
#
loop_
_entity_poly.entity_id
_entity_poly.type
_entity_poly.pdbx_seq_one_letter_code
_entity_poly.pdbx_strand_id
1 'polypeptide(L)'
;MTTGSLRQRNNGNKQKVYQNVSPTTNGATTNLQSKLANISAELQHATQASTHRLWTRAVIAASVMIVVYFYSQQHNSNETKFALIKEKLPLRIQKFECSKSYKAEIRRFPNCVPKKCGRFVSDQLVEEDEVDKLLNLARTILSMAGSSGGASILNLHTGALSYK
;
A
#
# COMPACT_ATOMS: atom_id res chain seq x y z
N MET A 1 -28.06 -4.35 -0.68
CA MET A 1 -28.33 -2.91 -0.89
C MET A 1 -27.79 -2.14 0.30
N THR A 2 -26.63 -1.50 0.15
CA THR A 2 -26.14 -0.43 1.05
C THR A 2 -25.19 0.44 0.23
N THR A 3 -25.63 1.65 -0.10
CA THR A 3 -24.90 2.62 -0.91
C THR A 3 -24.08 3.53 0.00
N GLY A 4 -22.76 3.56 -0.22
CA GLY A 4 -21.85 4.50 0.45
C GLY A 4 -21.96 5.89 -0.16
N SER A 5 -22.36 6.86 0.66
CA SER A 5 -22.48 8.28 0.31
C SER A 5 -21.10 8.91 0.07
N LEU A 6 -20.92 9.48 -1.13
CA LEU A 6 -19.77 10.30 -1.49
C LEU A 6 -19.98 11.74 -0.99
N ARG A 7 -19.10 12.22 -0.11
CA ARG A 7 -19.03 13.64 0.29
C ARG A 7 -18.46 14.47 -0.87
N GLN A 8 -19.32 15.18 -1.59
CA GLN A 8 -18.93 16.28 -2.49
C GLN A 8 -18.67 17.55 -1.67
N ARG A 9 -17.50 18.16 -1.85
CA ARG A 9 -17.20 19.51 -1.34
C ARG A 9 -17.79 20.55 -2.28
N ASN A 10 -18.83 21.22 -1.81
CA ASN A 10 -19.49 22.34 -2.46
C ASN A 10 -18.56 23.57 -2.40
N ASN A 11 -18.10 24.06 -3.56
CA ASN A 11 -17.28 25.27 -3.68
C ASN A 11 -18.20 26.44 -4.07
N GLY A 12 -18.93 26.94 -3.08
CA GLY A 12 -19.83 28.07 -3.21
C GLY A 12 -19.15 29.39 -2.87
N ASN A 13 -18.93 30.20 -3.90
CA ASN A 13 -19.26 31.62 -3.93
C ASN A 13 -18.68 32.53 -2.82
N LYS A 14 -17.56 33.21 -3.11
CA LYS A 14 -17.26 34.54 -2.55
C LYS A 14 -16.49 35.40 -3.55
N GLN A 15 -17.23 36.09 -4.41
CA GLN A 15 -16.78 37.33 -5.04
C GLN A 15 -17.54 38.51 -4.42
N LYS A 16 -16.79 39.61 -4.23
CA LYS A 16 -17.21 41.00 -3.96
C LYS A 16 -17.65 41.37 -2.55
N VAL A 17 -16.73 41.98 -1.80
CA VAL A 17 -16.96 43.27 -1.09
C VAL A 17 -15.63 44.04 -1.08
N TYR A 18 -15.54 45.09 -1.88
CA TYR A 18 -14.62 46.22 -1.66
C TYR A 18 -15.48 47.42 -1.25
N GLN A 19 -14.87 48.36 -0.51
CA GLN A 19 -15.43 49.60 0.10
C GLN A 19 -16.04 49.38 1.50
N ASN A 20 -15.66 50.07 2.58
CA ASN A 20 -14.95 51.34 2.80
C ASN A 20 -14.35 51.34 4.23
N VAL A 21 -13.07 51.69 4.43
CA VAL A 21 -12.61 52.39 5.65
C VAL A 21 -11.34 53.17 5.31
N SER A 22 -11.41 54.50 5.42
CA SER A 22 -10.26 55.41 5.52
C SER A 22 -10.27 56.04 6.92
N PRO A 23 -9.23 56.77 7.36
CA PRO A 23 -8.05 56.25 8.04
C PRO A 23 -7.89 56.86 9.44
N THR A 24 -7.39 56.14 10.45
CA THR A 24 -6.84 56.84 11.63
C THR A 24 -5.85 55.99 12.43
N THR A 25 -4.79 56.67 12.88
CA THR A 25 -3.83 56.30 13.94
C THR A 25 -2.71 55.31 13.62
N ASN A 26 -1.79 55.83 12.80
CA ASN A 26 -0.33 55.82 12.92
C ASN A 26 0.24 55.42 14.30
N GLY A 27 1.23 54.51 14.32
CA GLY A 27 2.18 54.45 15.43
C GLY A 27 3.09 53.22 15.48
N ALA A 28 2.57 52.00 15.35
CA ALA A 28 3.33 50.78 15.68
C ALA A 28 3.47 49.76 14.55
N THR A 29 2.57 49.76 13.56
CA THR A 29 2.57 48.79 12.44
C THR A 29 3.57 49.12 11.34
N THR A 30 4.00 50.37 11.22
CA THR A 30 4.98 50.81 10.21
C THR A 30 6.38 50.26 10.47
N ASN A 31 6.77 50.06 11.73
CA ASN A 31 8.12 49.62 12.10
C ASN A 31 8.31 48.11 11.84
N LEU A 32 7.28 47.28 12.05
CA LEU A 32 7.33 45.85 11.77
C LEU A 32 7.28 45.56 10.26
N GLN A 33 6.41 46.27 9.52
CA GLN A 33 6.32 46.11 8.06
C GLN A 33 7.60 46.58 7.36
N SER A 34 8.18 47.72 7.77
CA SER A 34 9.46 48.17 7.24
C SER A 34 10.62 47.26 7.65
N LYS A 35 10.61 46.68 8.86
CA LYS A 35 11.60 45.65 9.24
C LYS A 35 11.46 44.37 8.42
N LEU A 36 10.25 43.86 8.20
CA LEU A 36 10.01 42.68 7.36
C LEU A 36 10.35 42.96 5.89
N ALA A 37 10.07 44.16 5.39
CA ALA A 37 10.47 44.61 4.05
C ALA A 37 12.00 44.72 3.93
N ASN A 38 12.68 45.25 4.94
CA ASN A 38 14.14 45.35 4.95
C ASN A 38 14.82 43.99 5.10
N ILE A 39 14.28 43.08 5.92
CA ILE A 39 14.78 41.70 6.06
C ILE A 39 14.56 40.94 4.75
N SER A 40 13.41 41.10 4.08
CA SER A 40 13.17 40.47 2.78
C SER A 40 14.04 41.07 1.67
N ALA A 41 14.32 42.38 1.70
CA ALA A 41 15.26 43.03 0.79
C ALA A 41 16.71 42.61 1.04
N GLU A 42 17.15 42.50 2.29
CA GLU A 42 18.47 41.95 2.67
C GLU A 42 18.60 40.48 2.26
N LEU A 43 17.57 39.67 2.47
CA LEU A 43 17.55 38.27 2.03
C LEU A 43 17.58 38.16 0.49
N GLN A 44 16.96 39.11 -0.21
CA GLN A 44 17.01 39.22 -1.68
C GLN A 44 18.39 39.69 -2.19
N HIS A 45 19.07 40.59 -1.48
CA HIS A 45 20.43 41.03 -1.82
C HIS A 45 21.50 39.96 -1.49
N ALA A 46 21.36 39.24 -0.38
CA ALA A 46 22.21 38.09 -0.04
C ALA A 46 22.03 36.92 -1.04
N THR A 47 20.88 36.84 -1.71
CA THR A 47 20.61 35.86 -2.78
C THR A 47 20.97 36.36 -4.19
N GLN A 48 21.55 37.56 -4.31
CA GLN A 48 22.00 38.16 -5.57
C GLN A 48 23.43 37.75 -5.98
N ALA A 49 24.07 36.82 -5.27
CA ALA A 49 25.27 36.15 -5.79
C ALA A 49 24.82 35.01 -6.73
N SER A 50 24.89 35.26 -8.04
CA SER A 50 24.37 34.39 -9.12
C SER A 50 24.83 32.93 -9.03
N THR A 51 26.02 32.69 -8.47
CA THR A 51 26.62 31.37 -8.26
C THR A 51 25.85 30.57 -7.20
N HIS A 52 25.48 31.16 -6.07
CA HIS A 52 24.74 30.47 -4.99
C HIS A 52 23.31 30.10 -5.40
N ARG A 53 22.71 30.86 -6.32
CA ARG A 53 21.37 30.57 -6.86
C ARG A 53 21.34 29.34 -7.77
N LEU A 54 22.45 29.07 -8.48
CA LEU A 54 22.58 27.86 -9.30
C LEU A 54 22.80 26.62 -8.42
N TRP A 55 23.68 26.73 -7.43
CA TRP A 55 23.98 25.64 -6.49
C TRP A 55 22.77 25.22 -5.65
N THR A 56 22.03 26.19 -5.11
CA THR A 56 20.81 25.89 -4.33
C THR A 56 19.77 25.15 -5.17
N ARG A 57 19.57 25.55 -6.45
CA ARG A 57 18.67 24.86 -7.38
C ARG A 57 19.16 23.45 -7.73
N ALA A 58 20.47 23.28 -7.95
CA ALA A 58 21.06 21.98 -8.25
C ALA A 58 20.90 21.00 -7.08
N VAL A 59 21.15 21.45 -5.84
CA VAL A 59 21.01 20.62 -4.64
C VAL A 59 19.56 20.20 -4.40
N ILE A 60 18.61 21.12 -4.59
CA ILE A 60 17.17 20.79 -4.45
C ILE A 60 16.73 19.82 -5.55
N ALA A 61 17.15 20.03 -6.80
CA ALA A 61 16.81 19.12 -7.89
C ALA A 61 17.40 17.72 -7.64
N ALA A 62 18.65 17.64 -7.20
CA ALA A 62 19.30 16.38 -6.87
C ALA A 62 18.62 15.68 -5.68
N SER A 63 18.26 16.41 -4.62
CA SER A 63 17.60 15.81 -3.45
C SER A 63 16.22 15.25 -3.80
N VAL A 64 15.42 15.96 -4.60
CA VAL A 64 14.12 15.48 -5.09
C VAL A 64 14.30 14.24 -5.97
N MET A 65 15.26 14.26 -6.89
CA MET A 65 15.56 13.11 -7.75
C MET A 65 15.97 11.87 -6.96
N ILE A 66 16.80 12.04 -5.93
CA ILE A 66 17.23 10.95 -5.04
C ILE A 66 16.01 10.36 -4.30
N VAL A 67 15.15 11.21 -3.73
CA VAL A 67 13.94 10.74 -3.03
C VAL A 67 13.00 9.98 -3.96
N VAL A 68 12.74 10.50 -5.16
CA VAL A 68 11.88 9.82 -6.16
C VAL A 68 12.50 8.50 -6.61
N TYR A 69 13.82 8.45 -6.83
CA TYR A 69 14.53 7.23 -7.19
C TYR A 69 14.35 6.14 -6.13
N PHE A 70 14.64 6.44 -4.86
CA PHE A 70 14.48 5.46 -3.78
C PHE A 70 13.02 5.06 -3.58
N TYR A 71 12.08 5.99 -3.71
CA TYR A 71 10.66 5.68 -3.59
C TYR A 71 10.16 4.77 -4.73
N SER A 72 10.60 5.05 -5.97
CA SER A 72 10.27 4.21 -7.14
C SER A 72 10.90 2.82 -7.04
N GLN A 73 12.13 2.70 -6.55
CA GLN A 73 12.82 1.43 -6.38
C GLN A 73 12.17 0.58 -5.28
N GLN A 74 11.73 1.21 -4.19
CA GLN A 74 11.02 0.55 -3.08
C GLN A 74 9.63 0.05 -3.51
N HIS A 75 8.92 0.79 -4.36
CA HIS A 75 7.56 0.46 -4.82
C HIS A 75 7.54 -0.45 -6.07
N ASN A 76 8.70 -0.77 -6.64
CA ASN A 76 8.85 -1.77 -7.71
C ASN A 76 8.90 -3.21 -7.17
N SER A 77 8.13 -3.51 -6.11
CA SER A 77 7.77 -4.90 -5.83
C SER A 77 6.82 -5.35 -6.94
N ASN A 78 7.37 -6.02 -7.95
CA ASN A 78 6.65 -6.61 -9.09
C ASN A 78 5.77 -7.80 -8.66
N GLU A 79 5.07 -7.67 -7.54
CA GLU A 79 4.15 -8.65 -7.01
C GLU A 79 2.79 -8.46 -7.68
N THR A 80 2.56 -9.24 -8.72
CA THR A 80 1.24 -9.30 -9.35
C THR A 80 0.27 -10.07 -8.45
N LYS A 81 -0.84 -9.44 -8.07
CA LYS A 81 -1.89 -10.09 -7.28
C LYS A 81 -2.50 -11.24 -8.08
N PHE A 82 -2.38 -12.47 -7.58
CA PHE A 82 -2.87 -13.66 -8.28
C PHE A 82 -4.39 -13.82 -8.14
N ALA A 83 -4.92 -13.62 -6.94
CA ALA A 83 -6.34 -13.59 -6.66
C ALA A 83 -6.66 -12.51 -5.60
N LEU A 84 -7.79 -11.83 -5.73
CA LEU A 84 -8.32 -10.92 -4.71
C LEU A 84 -9.42 -11.60 -3.90
N ILE A 85 -9.57 -11.23 -2.62
CA ILE A 85 -10.63 -11.76 -1.75
C ILE A 85 -12.04 -11.34 -2.22
N LYS A 86 -12.15 -10.23 -2.97
CA LYS A 86 -13.43 -9.67 -3.42
C LYS A 86 -13.91 -10.21 -4.77
N GLU A 87 -13.06 -10.92 -5.51
CA GLU A 87 -13.46 -11.53 -6.78
C GLU A 87 -13.96 -12.96 -6.54
N LYS A 88 -14.91 -13.42 -7.37
CA LYS A 88 -15.31 -14.82 -7.42
C LYS A 88 -14.66 -15.45 -8.65
N LEU A 89 -13.78 -16.42 -8.46
CA LEU A 89 -13.01 -17.08 -9.50
C LEU A 89 -13.46 -18.53 -9.65
N PRO A 90 -14.06 -18.93 -10.80
CA PRO A 90 -14.35 -20.34 -11.04
C PRO A 90 -13.05 -21.16 -11.11
N LEU A 91 -12.05 -20.69 -11.85
CA LEU A 91 -10.72 -21.27 -11.89
C LEU A 91 -9.73 -20.28 -12.52
N ARG A 92 -8.62 -20.01 -11.84
CA ARG A 92 -7.50 -19.24 -12.39
C ARG A 92 -6.22 -20.04 -12.25
N ILE A 93 -5.43 -20.13 -13.32
CA ILE A 93 -4.22 -20.95 -13.38
C ILE A 93 -3.04 -20.10 -13.87
N GLN A 94 -1.93 -20.13 -13.13
CA GLN A 94 -0.64 -19.63 -13.57
C GLN A 94 0.31 -20.81 -13.75
N LYS A 95 0.67 -21.09 -15.00
CA LYS A 95 1.63 -22.15 -15.33
C LYS A 95 3.05 -21.61 -15.24
N PHE A 96 3.97 -22.44 -14.75
CA PHE A 96 5.40 -22.13 -14.74
C PHE A 96 6.20 -23.43 -14.93
N GLU A 97 7.47 -23.26 -15.30
CA GLU A 97 8.37 -24.39 -15.51
C GLU A 97 8.66 -25.12 -14.19
N CYS A 98 8.49 -26.44 -14.20
CA CYS A 98 8.87 -27.27 -13.06
C CYS A 98 10.37 -27.12 -12.75
N SER A 99 10.71 -27.18 -11.46
CA SER A 99 12.11 -27.19 -11.02
C SER A 99 12.85 -28.42 -11.57
N LYS A 100 14.18 -28.32 -11.70
CA LYS A 100 15.01 -29.42 -12.24
C LYS A 100 14.90 -30.69 -11.38
N SER A 101 14.85 -30.54 -10.05
CA SER A 101 14.66 -31.65 -9.12
C SER A 101 13.30 -32.33 -9.33
N TYR A 102 12.23 -31.55 -9.45
CA TYR A 102 10.89 -32.10 -9.67
C TYR A 102 10.75 -32.80 -11.03
N LYS A 103 11.43 -32.30 -12.07
CA LYS A 103 11.49 -33.00 -13.37
C LYS A 103 12.14 -34.39 -13.25
N ALA A 104 13.10 -34.58 -12.34
CA ALA A 104 13.67 -35.90 -12.07
C ALA A 104 12.67 -36.82 -11.35
N GLU A 105 11.87 -36.27 -10.43
CA GLU A 105 10.80 -37.01 -9.74
C GLU A 105 9.71 -37.46 -10.71
N ILE A 106 9.30 -36.59 -11.65
CA ILE A 106 8.33 -36.95 -12.71
C ILE A 106 8.84 -38.14 -13.54
N ARG A 107 10.15 -38.18 -13.83
CA ARG A 107 10.76 -39.32 -14.56
C ARG A 107 10.80 -40.59 -13.72
N ARG A 108 11.04 -40.46 -12.42
CA ARG A 108 11.11 -41.60 -11.48
C ARG A 108 9.73 -42.19 -11.16
N PHE A 109 8.70 -41.35 -11.10
CA PHE A 109 7.35 -41.73 -10.68
C PHE A 109 6.28 -41.21 -11.67
N PRO A 110 6.27 -41.68 -12.93
CA PRO A 110 5.48 -41.09 -14.02
C PRO A 110 3.96 -41.10 -13.82
N ASN A 111 3.45 -41.94 -12.90
CA ASN A 111 2.03 -42.08 -12.58
C ASN A 111 1.66 -41.60 -11.16
N CYS A 112 2.63 -41.19 -10.33
CA CYS A 112 2.36 -40.80 -8.94
C CYS A 112 2.36 -39.28 -8.73
N VAL A 113 3.02 -38.53 -9.63
CA VAL A 113 3.18 -37.07 -9.47
C VAL A 113 2.57 -36.29 -10.64
N PRO A 114 2.07 -35.07 -10.39
CA PRO A 114 1.63 -34.16 -11.44
C PRO A 114 2.70 -33.90 -12.51
N LYS A 115 2.32 -34.06 -13.78
CA LYS A 115 3.22 -33.84 -14.94
C LYS A 115 3.43 -32.36 -15.27
N LYS A 116 2.58 -31.48 -14.75
CA LYS A 116 2.57 -30.03 -15.05
C LYS A 116 2.64 -29.25 -13.76
N CYS A 117 3.47 -28.20 -13.75
CA CYS A 117 3.59 -27.29 -12.61
C CYS A 117 2.79 -26.01 -12.85
N GLY A 118 2.18 -25.52 -11.79
CA GLY A 118 1.41 -24.30 -11.80
C GLY A 118 0.85 -23.97 -10.43
N ARG A 119 0.37 -22.74 -10.28
CA ARG A 119 -0.48 -22.29 -9.19
C ARG A 119 -1.90 -22.18 -9.73
N PHE A 120 -2.88 -22.57 -8.93
CA PHE A 120 -4.27 -22.35 -9.28
C PHE A 120 -5.07 -21.91 -8.06
N VAL A 121 -6.13 -21.15 -8.29
CA VAL A 121 -7.12 -20.71 -7.30
C VAL A 121 -8.50 -20.96 -7.90
N SER A 122 -9.41 -21.50 -7.09
CA SER A 122 -10.79 -21.76 -7.45
C SER A 122 -11.66 -21.62 -6.21
N ASP A 123 -12.75 -20.88 -6.33
CA ASP A 123 -13.75 -20.72 -5.26
C ASP A 123 -14.84 -21.80 -5.34
N GLN A 124 -14.74 -22.76 -6.27
CA GLN A 124 -15.74 -23.79 -6.54
C GLN A 124 -15.27 -25.18 -6.08
N LEU A 125 -14.26 -25.27 -5.22
CA LEU A 125 -13.73 -26.55 -4.74
C LEU A 125 -14.54 -27.17 -3.61
N VAL A 126 -15.26 -26.36 -2.85
CA VAL A 126 -15.98 -26.73 -1.64
C VAL A 126 -17.33 -26.02 -1.63
N GLU A 127 -18.41 -26.73 -1.33
CA GLU A 127 -19.76 -26.16 -1.22
C GLU A 127 -19.95 -25.42 0.11
N GLU A 128 -20.95 -24.53 0.20
CA GLU A 128 -21.18 -23.72 1.40
C GLU A 128 -21.48 -24.59 2.65
N ASP A 129 -22.20 -25.71 2.50
CA ASP A 129 -22.50 -26.63 3.60
C ASP A 129 -21.27 -27.43 4.06
N GLU A 130 -20.36 -27.73 3.15
CA GLU A 130 -19.08 -28.37 3.45
C GLU A 130 -18.17 -27.42 4.23
N VAL A 131 -18.18 -26.12 3.89
CA VAL A 131 -17.45 -25.10 4.64
C VAL A 131 -17.94 -25.03 6.08
N ASP A 132 -19.25 -25.10 6.33
CA ASP A 132 -19.80 -25.11 7.70
C ASP A 132 -19.32 -26.31 8.51
N LYS A 133 -19.29 -27.50 7.90
CA LYS A 133 -18.77 -28.73 8.52
C LYS A 133 -17.26 -28.60 8.82
N LEU A 134 -16.47 -28.08 7.87
CA LEU A 134 -15.04 -27.84 8.04
C LEU A 134 -14.75 -26.79 9.12
N LEU A 135 -15.56 -25.74 9.21
CA LEU A 135 -15.45 -24.72 10.23
C LEU A 135 -15.74 -25.30 11.62
N ASN A 136 -16.79 -26.13 11.75
CA ASN A 136 -17.09 -26.81 13.00
C ASN A 136 -15.95 -27.75 13.42
N LEU A 137 -15.46 -28.58 12.49
CA LEU A 137 -14.32 -29.46 12.70
C LEU A 137 -13.08 -28.67 13.18
N ALA A 138 -12.75 -27.58 12.50
CA ALA A 138 -11.61 -26.74 12.86
C ALA A 138 -11.77 -26.14 14.25
N ARG A 139 -12.95 -25.61 14.61
CA ARG A 139 -13.21 -25.06 15.95
C ARG A 139 -13.09 -26.12 17.04
N THR A 140 -13.67 -27.30 16.84
CA THR A 140 -13.57 -28.40 17.80
C THR A 140 -12.12 -28.82 17.99
N ILE A 141 -11.40 -29.12 16.91
CA ILE A 141 -10.01 -29.59 17.01
C ILE A 141 -9.09 -28.50 17.59
N LEU A 142 -9.22 -27.25 17.15
CA LEU A 142 -8.37 -26.15 17.66
C LEU A 142 -8.69 -25.80 19.11
N SER A 143 -9.91 -26.05 19.62
CA SER A 143 -10.21 -25.93 21.06
C SER A 143 -9.51 -26.97 21.93
N MET A 144 -9.18 -28.13 21.34
CA MET A 144 -8.36 -29.15 22.00
C MET A 144 -6.86 -28.85 21.90
N ALA A 145 -6.46 -27.91 21.04
CA ALA A 145 -5.09 -27.46 20.96
C ALA A 145 -4.78 -26.62 22.21
N GLY A 146 -3.83 -27.07 23.03
CA GLY A 146 -3.43 -26.43 24.28
C GLY A 146 -2.62 -25.13 24.12
N SER A 147 -2.83 -24.39 23.03
CA SER A 147 -2.12 -23.14 22.76
C SER A 147 -2.42 -22.10 23.84
N SER A 148 -1.38 -21.55 24.44
CA SER A 148 -1.49 -20.49 25.46
C SER A 148 -1.35 -19.09 24.84
N GLY A 149 -1.83 -18.91 23.60
CA GLY A 149 -1.77 -17.66 22.85
C GLY A 149 -0.92 -17.71 21.57
N GLY A 150 -0.29 -18.84 21.26
CA GLY A 150 0.39 -19.10 20.00
C GLY A 150 -0.55 -19.60 18.88
N ALA A 151 0.02 -19.82 17.70
CA ALA A 151 -0.73 -20.40 16.59
C ALA A 151 -0.94 -21.91 16.80
N SER A 152 -2.15 -22.39 16.56
CA SER A 152 -2.49 -23.80 16.47
C SER A 152 -2.61 -24.21 15.00
N ILE A 153 -2.03 -25.35 14.63
CA ILE A 153 -1.94 -25.81 13.24
C ILE A 153 -2.48 -27.24 13.16
N LEU A 154 -3.47 -27.44 12.26
CA LEU A 154 -4.05 -28.73 11.94
C LEU A 154 -3.71 -29.12 10.50
N ASN A 155 -3.09 -30.27 10.31
CA ASN A 155 -2.89 -30.89 9.00
C ASN A 155 -4.00 -31.90 8.72
N LEU A 156 -4.91 -31.57 7.79
CA LEU A 156 -6.05 -32.44 7.44
C LEU A 156 -5.62 -33.76 6.77
N HIS A 157 -4.49 -33.78 6.06
CA HIS A 157 -4.04 -34.99 5.36
C HIS A 157 -3.54 -36.07 6.33
N THR A 158 -2.83 -35.67 7.38
CA THR A 158 -2.25 -36.60 8.36
C THR A 158 -2.97 -36.62 9.70
N GLY A 159 -3.92 -35.70 9.91
CA GLY A 159 -4.56 -35.46 11.22
C GLY A 159 -3.63 -34.86 12.28
N ALA A 160 -2.45 -34.37 11.90
CA ALA A 160 -1.48 -33.86 12.88
C ALA A 160 -1.93 -32.51 13.44
N LEU A 161 -2.01 -32.41 14.77
CA LEU A 161 -2.29 -31.18 15.51
C LEU A 161 -1.03 -30.74 16.25
N SER A 162 -0.64 -29.48 16.08
CA SER A 162 0.50 -28.87 16.79
C SER A 162 0.13 -27.48 17.27
N TYR A 163 0.75 -27.04 18.36
CA TYR A 163 0.57 -25.71 18.92
C TYR A 163 1.89 -25.21 19.53
N LYS A 164 2.01 -23.88 19.67
CA LYS A 164 3.14 -23.22 20.31
C LYS A 164 2.71 -22.57 21.61
#